data_AF-Q3TDK6-F1
#
_entry.id   AF-Q3TDK6-F1
#
_cell.length_a   1.000
_cell.length_b   1.000
_cell.length_c   1.000
_cell.angle_alpha   90.00
_cell.angle_beta   90.00
_cell.angle_gamma   90.00
#
_symmetry.space_group_name_H-M   'P 1'
#
loop_
_entity.id
_entity.type
_entity.pdbx_description
1 polymer ?
#
loop_
_entity_poly.entity_id
_entity_poly.type
_entity_poly.pdbx_seq_one_letter_code
_entity_poly.pdbx_strand_id
1 'polypeptide(L)'
;MATAMAASAAERAVLEEEFRWLLHAEVHAVLRQLQDILKEASLRFTLPGPSTEGPAKQENFILGSCGTDQVKGTLTLQGDALSQADVNLKMPRNNQLLHLAFREDKQWKLQQIQDARNHVSQAIYLLANRDESYQFKTGAEVLKLMDAVMLQLTRARSRLTTPATLTLPEIAASGLTRMFAPTLPSDLLVNVYINLNKLCLTVYQLHALQPTSTKNFRPAGGAVLHSPGAMFEWGSQRLEVSHVHKVECVIPWLNDALVYFTVSLQLCQQLKDKIAVFSSYWSSRPF
;
A
#
# COMPACT_ATOMS: atom_id res chain seq x y z
N MET A 1 16.15 36.12 32.11
CA MET A 1 17.39 36.17 31.32
C MET A 1 18.18 34.91 31.63
N ALA A 2 17.94 33.83 30.89
CA ALA A 2 18.80 32.66 30.97
C ALA A 2 20.11 33.03 30.27
N THR A 3 21.15 33.28 31.06
CA THR A 3 22.53 33.36 30.61
C THR A 3 22.84 32.04 29.91
N ALA A 4 22.69 32.00 28.58
CA ALA A 4 23.19 30.93 27.75
C ALA A 4 24.71 30.92 27.90
N MET A 5 25.20 30.17 28.89
CA MET A 5 26.62 30.00 29.18
C MET A 5 27.32 29.70 27.87
N ALA A 6 28.30 30.53 27.53
CA ALA A 6 29.13 30.30 26.38
C ALA A 6 29.85 28.96 26.60
N ALA A 7 29.50 27.95 25.81
CA ALA A 7 30.23 26.70 25.82
C ALA A 7 31.72 27.01 25.66
N SER A 8 32.49 26.62 26.66
CA SER A 8 33.94 26.75 26.71
C SER A 8 34.56 26.12 25.46
N ALA A 9 35.76 26.56 25.10
CA ALA A 9 36.49 25.96 23.97
C ALA A 9 36.63 24.43 24.15
N ALA A 10 36.78 23.96 25.39
CA ALA A 10 36.79 22.55 25.73
C ALA A 10 35.46 21.85 25.41
N GLU A 11 34.32 22.42 25.83
CA GLU A 11 32.98 21.87 25.52
C GLU A 11 32.73 21.81 24.00
N ARG A 12 33.19 22.80 23.23
CA ARG A 12 33.08 22.79 21.76
C ARG A 12 33.88 21.66 21.13
N ALA A 13 35.12 21.46 21.58
CA ALA A 13 35.98 20.39 21.08
C ALA A 13 35.35 19.01 21.33
N VAL A 14 34.78 18.81 22.53
CA VAL A 14 34.05 17.58 22.88
C VAL A 14 32.83 17.40 21.98
N LEU A 15 32.00 18.43 21.80
CA LEU A 15 30.82 18.35 20.93
C LEU A 15 31.18 18.06 19.46
N GLU A 16 32.32 18.56 18.98
CA GLU A 16 32.81 18.28 17.63
C GLU A 16 33.26 16.83 17.47
N GLU A 17 33.93 16.29 18.48
CA GLU A 17 34.33 14.88 18.52
C GLU A 17 33.11 13.95 18.57
N GLU A 18 32.14 14.25 19.43
CA GLU A 18 30.86 13.53 19.53
C GLU A 18 30.08 13.58 18.22
N PHE A 19 30.03 14.75 17.56
CA PHE A 19 29.37 14.86 16.26
C PHE A 19 30.11 14.08 15.16
N ARG A 20 31.44 14.08 15.19
CA ARG A 20 32.25 13.27 14.27
C ARG A 20 31.99 11.78 14.50
N TRP A 21 31.94 11.33 15.75
CA TRP A 21 31.59 9.96 16.10
C TRP A 21 30.19 9.60 15.63
N LEU A 22 29.19 10.47 15.84
CA LEU A 22 27.82 10.29 15.36
C LEU A 22 27.80 10.04 13.84
N LEU A 23 28.51 10.88 13.07
CA LEU A 23 28.57 10.75 11.60
C LEU A 23 29.28 9.48 11.13
N HIS A 24 30.35 9.03 11.82
CA HIS A 24 31.17 7.90 11.39
C HIS A 24 30.70 6.54 11.93
N ALA A 25 30.04 6.50 13.09
CA ALA A 25 29.65 5.25 13.74
C ALA A 25 28.13 5.10 13.78
N GLU A 26 27.43 6.01 14.45
CA GLU A 26 25.99 5.89 14.71
C GLU A 26 25.18 5.92 13.41
N VAL A 27 25.49 6.84 12.48
CA VAL A 27 24.81 6.91 11.18
C VAL A 27 24.89 5.56 10.47
N HIS A 28 26.09 4.98 10.33
CA HIS A 28 26.26 3.69 9.66
C HIS A 28 25.57 2.53 10.40
N ALA A 29 25.55 2.53 11.72
CA ALA A 29 24.82 1.55 12.51
C ALA A 29 23.31 1.60 12.21
N VAL A 30 22.73 2.82 12.16
CA VAL A 30 21.32 3.00 11.80
C VAL A 30 21.05 2.65 10.33
N LEU A 31 21.94 3.00 9.41
CA LEU A 31 21.80 2.61 8.00
C LEU A 31 21.80 1.09 7.83
N ARG A 32 22.67 0.37 8.55
CA ARG A 32 22.70 -1.10 8.54
C ARG A 32 21.40 -1.69 9.09
N GLN A 33 20.94 -1.19 10.24
CA GLN A 33 19.66 -1.61 10.82
C GLN A 33 18.48 -1.36 9.87
N LEU A 34 18.43 -0.20 9.21
CA LEU A 34 17.42 0.11 8.20
C LEU A 34 17.49 -0.84 7.01
N GLN A 35 18.70 -1.14 6.50
CA GLN A 35 18.86 -2.09 5.40
C GLN A 35 18.33 -3.47 5.77
N ASP A 36 18.62 -3.97 6.97
CA ASP A 36 18.17 -5.29 7.42
C ASP A 36 16.64 -5.37 7.54
N ILE A 37 16.02 -4.35 8.15
CA ILE A 37 14.57 -4.26 8.26
C ILE A 37 13.91 -4.18 6.88
N LEU A 38 14.46 -3.37 5.96
CA LEU A 38 13.88 -3.20 4.63
C LEU A 38 14.09 -4.43 3.74
N LYS A 39 15.18 -5.18 3.91
CA LYS A 39 15.35 -6.49 3.27
C LYS A 39 14.28 -7.46 3.73
N GLU A 40 14.02 -7.56 5.03
CA GLU A 40 12.91 -8.37 5.56
C GLU A 40 11.56 -7.92 5.02
N ALA A 41 11.30 -6.61 4.95
CA ALA A 41 10.07 -6.09 4.35
C ALA A 41 9.95 -6.46 2.87
N SER A 42 11.02 -6.32 2.09
CA SER A 42 11.07 -6.67 0.67
C SER A 42 10.80 -8.16 0.44
N LEU A 43 11.33 -9.02 1.32
CA LEU A 43 11.08 -10.46 1.30
C LEU A 43 9.61 -10.84 1.51
N ARG A 44 8.79 -9.97 2.13
CA ARG A 44 7.34 -10.21 2.23
C ARG A 44 6.61 -9.98 0.91
N PHE A 45 7.16 -9.15 0.01
CA PHE A 45 6.59 -8.91 -1.32
C PHE A 45 7.09 -9.91 -2.38
N THR A 46 8.25 -10.50 -2.16
CA THR A 46 8.75 -11.58 -3.01
C THR A 46 8.34 -12.91 -2.41
N LEU A 47 7.50 -13.66 -3.11
CA LEU A 47 7.43 -15.10 -2.84
C LEU A 47 8.87 -15.66 -2.87
N PRO A 48 9.26 -16.50 -1.91
CA PRO A 48 10.48 -17.28 -2.05
C PRO A 48 10.44 -17.93 -3.43
N GLY A 49 11.40 -17.57 -4.27
CA GLY A 49 11.51 -18.14 -5.61
C GLY A 49 11.61 -19.66 -5.53
N PRO A 50 11.30 -20.38 -6.61
CA PRO A 50 11.38 -21.84 -6.66
C PRO A 50 12.85 -22.27 -6.67
N SER A 51 13.54 -22.14 -5.55
CA SER A 51 14.82 -22.79 -5.26
C SER A 51 14.58 -23.93 -4.26
N THR A 52 13.58 -24.74 -4.53
CA THR A 52 13.32 -26.12 -4.05
C THR A 52 12.05 -26.55 -4.78
N GLU A 53 12.02 -27.76 -5.32
CA GLU A 53 11.03 -28.31 -6.25
C GLU A 53 9.59 -28.40 -5.68
N GLY A 54 9.00 -27.28 -5.30
CA GLY A 54 7.64 -27.16 -4.79
C GLY A 54 6.89 -26.05 -5.51
N PRO A 55 5.55 -26.14 -5.60
CA PRO A 55 4.73 -25.09 -6.19
C PRO A 55 5.01 -23.78 -5.44
N ALA A 56 5.36 -22.72 -6.18
CA ALA A 56 5.55 -21.37 -5.66
C ALA A 56 4.42 -21.07 -4.66
N LYS A 57 4.76 -20.62 -3.44
CA LYS A 57 3.86 -20.59 -2.28
C LYS A 57 2.62 -19.70 -2.48
N GLN A 58 1.63 -20.19 -3.21
CA GLN A 58 0.34 -19.53 -3.40
C GLN A 58 -0.41 -19.46 -2.06
N GLU A 59 -1.02 -18.32 -1.76
CA GLU A 59 -1.83 -18.14 -0.55
C GLU A 59 -3.30 -17.98 -0.93
N ASN A 60 -4.15 -18.81 -0.33
CA ASN A 60 -5.59 -18.78 -0.53
C ASN A 60 -6.25 -17.96 0.56
N PHE A 61 -7.06 -16.99 0.16
CA PHE A 61 -7.76 -16.07 1.04
C PHE A 61 -9.26 -16.25 0.91
N ILE A 62 -9.92 -16.54 2.03
CA ILE A 62 -11.38 -16.73 2.09
C ILE A 62 -12.01 -15.42 2.56
N LEU A 63 -12.98 -14.93 1.79
CA LEU A 63 -13.77 -13.73 2.06
C LEU A 63 -15.24 -14.11 2.22
N GLY A 64 -15.97 -13.36 3.04
CA GLY A 64 -17.40 -13.59 3.23
C GLY A 64 -17.71 -14.80 4.12
N SER A 65 -16.91 -14.99 5.18
CA SER A 65 -17.05 -16.12 6.10
C SER A 65 -18.24 -15.99 7.06
N CYS A 66 -18.92 -14.83 7.12
CA CYS A 66 -20.13 -14.71 7.93
C CYS A 66 -21.31 -15.38 7.21
N GLY A 67 -22.15 -16.10 7.97
CA GLY A 67 -23.33 -16.78 7.41
C GLY A 67 -24.34 -15.83 6.75
N THR A 68 -24.29 -14.54 7.07
CA THR A 68 -25.15 -13.49 6.52
C THR A 68 -24.60 -12.85 5.24
N ASP A 69 -23.36 -13.14 4.85
CA ASP A 69 -22.73 -12.52 3.69
C ASP A 69 -23.35 -13.06 2.39
N GLN A 70 -23.84 -12.14 1.55
CA GLN A 70 -24.41 -12.48 0.24
C GLN A 70 -23.33 -12.80 -0.79
N VAL A 71 -22.08 -12.41 -0.52
CA VAL A 71 -20.91 -12.72 -1.35
C VAL A 71 -19.95 -13.55 -0.53
N LYS A 72 -19.48 -14.65 -1.12
CA LYS A 72 -18.35 -15.43 -0.62
C LYS A 72 -17.29 -15.50 -1.69
N GLY A 73 -16.03 -15.38 -1.32
CA GLY A 73 -14.92 -15.40 -2.26
C GLY A 73 -13.77 -16.26 -1.78
N THR A 74 -13.11 -16.98 -2.68
CA THR A 74 -11.79 -17.56 -2.44
C THR A 74 -10.83 -16.98 -3.47
N LEU A 75 -9.83 -16.24 -3.00
CA LEU A 75 -8.88 -15.52 -3.84
C LEU A 75 -7.49 -16.11 -3.63
N THR A 76 -6.84 -16.51 -4.71
CA THR A 76 -5.48 -17.07 -4.68
C THR A 76 -4.49 -15.99 -5.10
N LEU A 77 -3.61 -15.61 -4.17
CA LEU A 77 -2.60 -14.59 -4.40
C LEU A 77 -1.22 -15.22 -4.52
N GLN A 78 -0.52 -14.88 -5.60
CA GLN A 78 0.86 -15.19 -5.85
C GLN A 78 1.67 -13.88 -5.93
N GLY A 79 2.10 -13.39 -4.77
CA GLY A 79 2.85 -12.14 -4.65
C GLY A 79 1.94 -10.96 -4.95
N ASP A 80 2.15 -10.29 -6.08
CA ASP A 80 1.29 -9.20 -6.57
C ASP A 80 0.23 -9.68 -7.58
N ALA A 81 0.22 -10.96 -7.96
CA ALA A 81 -0.75 -11.51 -8.91
C ALA A 81 -1.88 -12.24 -8.20
N LEU A 82 -3.11 -11.81 -8.43
CA LEU A 82 -4.29 -12.60 -8.14
C LEU A 82 -4.49 -13.60 -9.29
N SER A 83 -4.05 -14.84 -9.08
CA SER A 83 -4.06 -15.90 -10.10
C SER A 83 -5.39 -16.61 -10.19
N GLN A 84 -6.16 -16.67 -9.10
CA GLN A 84 -7.50 -17.25 -9.10
C GLN A 84 -8.43 -16.41 -8.25
N ALA A 85 -9.70 -16.37 -8.64
CA ALA A 85 -10.76 -15.76 -7.87
C ALA A 85 -12.04 -16.57 -8.09
N ASP A 86 -12.52 -17.24 -7.06
CA ASP A 86 -13.80 -17.96 -7.03
C ASP A 86 -14.78 -17.13 -6.22
N VAL A 87 -15.87 -16.66 -6.82
CA VAL A 87 -16.82 -15.74 -6.19
C VAL A 87 -18.24 -16.30 -6.35
N ASN A 88 -18.91 -16.48 -5.21
CA ASN A 88 -20.29 -16.94 -5.12
C ASN A 88 -21.15 -15.78 -4.61
N LEU A 89 -22.07 -15.30 -5.45
CA LEU A 89 -23.00 -14.21 -5.17
C LEU A 89 -24.43 -14.76 -5.07
N LYS A 90 -25.07 -14.56 -3.93
CA LYS A 90 -26.48 -14.85 -3.73
C LYS A 90 -27.33 -13.64 -4.13
N MET A 91 -28.17 -13.83 -5.15
CA MET A 91 -29.03 -12.77 -5.66
C MET A 91 -30.30 -12.62 -4.80
N PRO A 92 -30.59 -11.42 -4.26
CA PRO A 92 -31.73 -11.21 -3.35
C PRO A 92 -33.09 -11.53 -3.99
N ARG A 93 -33.25 -11.21 -5.28
CA ARG A 93 -34.55 -11.26 -5.97
C ARG A 93 -35.08 -12.69 -6.16
N ASN A 94 -34.20 -13.64 -6.47
CA ASN A 94 -34.59 -14.99 -6.88
C ASN A 94 -33.95 -16.10 -6.05
N ASN A 95 -33.18 -15.77 -5.01
CA ASN A 95 -32.38 -16.71 -4.23
C ASN A 95 -31.40 -17.55 -5.08
N GLN A 96 -31.14 -17.12 -6.32
CA GLN A 96 -30.22 -17.77 -7.25
C GLN A 96 -28.78 -17.50 -6.81
N LEU A 97 -27.97 -18.56 -6.82
CA LEU A 97 -26.55 -18.47 -6.59
C LEU A 97 -25.84 -18.30 -7.93
N LEU A 98 -25.18 -17.16 -8.12
CA LEU A 98 -24.32 -16.90 -9.25
C LEU A 98 -22.88 -17.23 -8.85
N HIS A 99 -22.25 -18.11 -9.62
CA HIS A 99 -20.85 -18.47 -9.49
C HIS A 99 -20.04 -17.78 -10.58
N LEU A 100 -18.95 -17.12 -10.20
CA LEU A 100 -18.02 -16.41 -11.08
C LEU A 100 -16.60 -16.80 -10.72
N ALA A 101 -15.84 -17.35 -11.67
CA ALA A 101 -14.46 -17.71 -11.46
C ALA A 101 -13.54 -16.93 -12.41
N PHE A 102 -12.30 -16.63 -12.01
CA PHE A 102 -11.29 -16.20 -12.97
C PHE A 102 -11.06 -17.28 -14.03
N ARG A 103 -10.85 -16.85 -15.27
CA ARG A 103 -10.39 -17.70 -16.36
C ARG A 103 -8.99 -18.22 -16.07
N GLU A 104 -8.74 -19.48 -16.37
CA GLU A 104 -7.45 -20.15 -16.11
C GLU A 104 -6.25 -19.49 -16.83
N ASP A 105 -6.50 -18.80 -17.95
CA ASP A 105 -5.47 -18.15 -18.76
C ASP A 105 -5.12 -16.72 -18.31
N LYS A 106 -5.71 -16.26 -17.19
CA LYS A 106 -5.64 -14.86 -16.77
C LYS A 106 -5.26 -14.71 -15.30
N GLN A 107 -4.45 -13.70 -15.00
CA GLN A 107 -4.17 -13.24 -13.64
C GLN A 107 -4.32 -11.72 -13.55
N TRP A 108 -4.77 -11.22 -12.41
CA TRP A 108 -4.92 -9.79 -12.18
C TRP A 108 -3.78 -9.26 -11.31
N LYS A 109 -3.05 -8.25 -11.79
CA LYS A 109 -1.95 -7.65 -11.04
C LYS A 109 -2.46 -6.55 -10.11
N LEU A 110 -2.20 -6.69 -8.81
CA LEU A 110 -2.52 -5.70 -7.81
C LEU A 110 -1.44 -4.61 -7.80
N GLN A 111 -1.65 -3.56 -8.59
CA GLN A 111 -0.72 -2.44 -8.76
C GLN A 111 -0.26 -1.84 -7.42
N GLN A 112 -1.14 -1.81 -6.41
CA GLN A 112 -0.80 -1.33 -5.06
C GLN A 112 0.37 -2.10 -4.42
N ILE A 113 0.38 -3.44 -4.56
CA ILE A 113 1.43 -4.31 -4.00
C ILE A 113 2.72 -4.11 -4.80
N GLN A 114 2.63 -4.06 -6.13
CA GLN A 114 3.77 -3.83 -7.00
C GLN A 114 4.43 -2.47 -6.73
N ASP A 115 3.64 -1.39 -6.65
CA ASP A 115 4.14 -0.04 -6.38
C ASP A 115 4.77 0.06 -4.98
N ALA A 116 4.15 -0.56 -3.97
CA ALA A 116 4.71 -0.60 -2.62
C ALA A 116 6.08 -1.27 -2.62
N ARG A 117 6.20 -2.44 -3.27
CA ARG A 117 7.47 -3.15 -3.46
C ARG A 117 8.50 -2.28 -4.17
N ASN A 118 8.13 -1.59 -5.24
CA ASN A 118 9.04 -0.72 -6.00
C ASN A 118 9.61 0.41 -5.13
N HIS A 119 8.78 1.02 -4.29
CA HIS A 119 9.23 2.05 -3.35
C HIS A 119 10.17 1.49 -2.28
N VAL A 120 9.92 0.28 -1.76
CA VAL A 120 10.83 -0.39 -0.82
C VAL A 120 12.20 -0.65 -1.47
N SER A 121 12.21 -1.18 -2.69
CA SER A 121 13.45 -1.39 -3.46
C SER A 121 14.23 -0.09 -3.67
N GLN A 122 13.52 1.01 -3.96
CA GLN A 122 14.16 2.32 -4.09
C GLN A 122 14.75 2.82 -2.75
N ALA A 123 14.08 2.59 -1.63
CA ALA A 123 14.61 2.91 -0.31
C ALA A 123 15.89 2.10 0.00
N ILE A 124 15.89 0.81 -0.30
CA ILE A 124 17.07 -0.06 -0.16
C ILE A 124 18.22 0.45 -1.04
N TYR A 125 17.94 0.82 -2.29
CA TYR A 125 18.94 1.36 -3.21
C TYR A 125 19.59 2.65 -2.69
N LEU A 126 18.79 3.57 -2.12
CA LEU A 126 19.31 4.79 -1.50
C LEU A 126 20.28 4.50 -0.35
N LEU A 127 19.99 3.49 0.47
CA LEU A 127 20.85 3.06 1.58
C LEU A 127 22.10 2.32 1.09
N ALA A 128 21.99 1.48 0.05
CA ALA A 128 23.10 0.70 -0.48
C ALA A 128 24.20 1.56 -1.10
N ASN A 129 23.84 2.73 -1.65
CA ASN A 129 24.79 3.71 -2.18
C ASN A 129 25.60 4.46 -1.09
N ARG A 130 25.47 4.05 0.18
CA ARG A 130 26.13 4.62 1.36
C ARG A 130 26.65 3.46 2.22
N ASP A 131 27.62 2.74 1.67
CA ASP A 131 28.23 1.60 2.34
C ASP A 131 29.04 2.02 3.58
N GLU A 132 29.68 1.04 4.23
CA GLU A 132 30.48 1.25 5.44
C GLU A 132 31.72 2.13 5.21
N SER A 133 32.13 2.32 3.95
CA SER A 133 33.27 3.16 3.59
C SER A 133 32.87 4.62 3.32
N TYR A 134 31.57 4.88 3.18
CA TYR A 134 31.07 6.21 2.86
C TYR A 134 31.28 7.20 4.02
N GLN A 135 32.11 8.22 3.83
CA GLN A 135 32.35 9.21 4.89
C GLN A 135 31.38 10.38 4.80
N PHE A 136 30.38 10.40 5.69
CA PHE A 136 29.48 11.55 5.84
C PHE A 136 30.24 12.77 6.36
N LYS A 137 30.12 13.90 5.64
CA LYS A 137 30.85 15.14 5.98
C LYS A 137 30.03 16.08 6.84
N THR A 138 28.71 16.03 6.70
CA THR A 138 27.80 17.00 7.34
C THR A 138 26.50 16.33 7.78
N GLY A 139 25.87 16.90 8.81
CA GLY A 139 24.53 16.49 9.21
C GLY A 139 23.49 16.70 8.10
N ALA A 140 23.62 17.76 7.31
CA ALA A 140 22.71 18.07 6.20
C ALA A 140 22.67 16.95 5.15
N GLU A 141 23.80 16.28 4.90
CA GLU A 141 23.89 15.12 4.02
C GLU A 141 23.10 13.93 4.55
N VAL A 142 23.22 13.63 5.85
CA VAL A 142 22.46 12.58 6.53
C VAL A 142 20.97 12.89 6.50
N LEU A 143 20.58 14.14 6.79
CA LEU A 143 19.18 14.58 6.74
C LEU A 143 18.58 14.40 5.34
N LYS A 144 19.31 14.80 4.29
CA LYS A 144 18.87 14.62 2.90
C LYS A 144 18.68 13.15 2.53
N LEU A 145 19.57 12.27 2.99
CA LEU A 145 19.42 10.82 2.80
C LEU A 145 18.18 10.29 3.54
N MET A 146 18.01 10.65 4.81
CA MET A 146 16.84 10.24 5.60
C MET A 146 15.53 10.74 5.00
N ASP A 147 15.46 11.98 4.53
CA ASP A 147 14.28 12.51 3.84
C ASP A 147 13.96 11.73 2.57
N ALA A 148 14.98 11.37 1.78
CA ALA A 148 14.80 10.56 0.58
C ALA A 148 14.29 9.15 0.90
N VAL A 149 14.84 8.50 1.93
CA VAL A 149 14.41 7.17 2.38
C VAL A 149 12.99 7.22 2.95
N MET A 150 12.71 8.16 3.86
CA MET A 150 11.38 8.34 4.46
C MET A 150 10.32 8.65 3.41
N LEU A 151 10.64 9.43 2.37
CA LEU A 151 9.73 9.68 1.26
C LEU A 151 9.33 8.39 0.55
N GLN A 152 10.29 7.50 0.26
CA GLN A 152 9.98 6.21 -0.37
C GLN A 152 9.15 5.33 0.55
N LEU A 153 9.48 5.23 1.84
CA LEU A 153 8.72 4.43 2.80
C LEU A 153 7.28 4.94 2.99
N THR A 154 7.11 6.27 3.01
CA THR A 154 5.78 6.89 3.09
C THR A 154 4.98 6.59 1.83
N ARG A 155 5.59 6.66 0.64
CA ARG A 155 4.94 6.29 -0.61
C ARG A 155 4.56 4.80 -0.64
N ALA A 156 5.46 3.92 -0.21
CA ALA A 156 5.19 2.49 -0.11
C ALA A 156 3.98 2.20 0.79
N ARG A 157 3.95 2.82 1.98
CA ARG A 157 2.83 2.72 2.92
C ARG A 157 1.54 3.24 2.30
N SER A 158 1.55 4.43 1.71
CA SER A 158 0.36 5.05 1.10
C SER A 158 -0.27 4.20 0.01
N ARG A 159 0.53 3.44 -0.77
CA ARG A 159 0.00 2.52 -1.79
C ARG A 159 -0.88 1.41 -1.20
N LEU A 160 -0.61 0.98 0.03
CA LEU A 160 -1.38 -0.04 0.74
C LEU A 160 -2.52 0.56 1.57
N THR A 161 -2.30 1.73 2.18
CA THR A 161 -3.26 2.34 3.12
C THR A 161 -4.29 3.26 2.47
N THR A 162 -4.05 3.72 1.24
CA THR A 162 -4.91 4.69 0.55
C THR A 162 -5.34 4.11 -0.79
N PRO A 163 -6.47 3.38 -0.83
CA PRO A 163 -7.02 2.86 -2.08
C PRO A 163 -7.33 3.98 -3.07
N ALA A 164 -7.22 3.68 -4.37
CA ALA A 164 -7.57 4.63 -5.42
C ALA A 164 -9.08 4.94 -5.39
N THR A 165 -9.43 6.21 -5.57
CA THR A 165 -10.81 6.62 -5.85
C THR A 165 -11.09 6.40 -7.32
N LEU A 166 -12.06 5.53 -7.63
CA LEU A 166 -12.47 5.23 -8.99
C LEU A 166 -13.93 5.64 -9.17
N THR A 167 -14.25 6.14 -10.36
CA THR A 167 -15.63 6.33 -10.83
C THR A 167 -16.22 4.97 -11.26
N LEU A 168 -17.55 4.83 -11.25
CA LEU A 168 -18.20 3.61 -11.72
C LEU A 168 -17.88 3.27 -13.20
N PRO A 169 -17.79 4.25 -14.14
CA PRO A 169 -17.29 3.98 -15.49
C PRO A 169 -15.87 3.41 -15.53
N GLU A 170 -14.94 3.88 -14.69
CA GLU A 170 -13.58 3.32 -14.63
C GLU A 170 -13.58 1.87 -14.13
N ILE A 171 -14.46 1.54 -13.18
CA ILE A 171 -14.64 0.15 -12.71
C ILE A 171 -15.22 -0.70 -13.84
N ALA A 172 -16.23 -0.21 -14.57
CA ALA A 172 -16.83 -0.91 -15.71
C ALA A 172 -15.84 -1.15 -16.86
N ALA A 173 -14.99 -0.16 -17.14
CA ALA A 173 -13.93 -0.24 -18.14
C ALA A 173 -12.74 -1.13 -17.74
N SER A 174 -12.63 -1.48 -16.46
CA SER A 174 -11.50 -2.23 -15.91
C SER A 174 -11.30 -3.55 -16.64
N GLY A 175 -10.04 -3.94 -16.87
CA GLY A 175 -9.70 -5.28 -17.36
C GLY A 175 -10.21 -6.40 -16.44
N LEU A 176 -10.38 -6.12 -15.14
CA LEU A 176 -10.84 -7.07 -14.13
C LEU A 176 -12.20 -7.68 -14.45
N THR A 177 -13.14 -6.89 -15.00
CA THR A 177 -14.50 -7.38 -15.32
C THR A 177 -14.48 -8.47 -16.41
N ARG A 178 -13.45 -8.47 -17.26
CA ARG A 178 -13.24 -9.43 -18.36
C ARG A 178 -12.47 -10.68 -17.94
N MET A 179 -12.06 -10.77 -16.67
CA MET A 179 -11.30 -11.90 -16.13
C MET A 179 -12.19 -13.08 -15.78
N PHE A 180 -13.50 -12.88 -15.62
CA PHE A 180 -14.42 -13.88 -15.11
C PHE A 180 -15.01 -14.79 -16.21
N ALA A 181 -15.22 -16.06 -15.87
CA ALA A 181 -15.98 -17.07 -16.58
C ALA A 181 -16.99 -17.72 -15.59
N PRO A 182 -18.30 -17.73 -15.87
CA PRO A 182 -18.94 -17.07 -17.00
C PRO A 182 -18.70 -15.55 -16.99
N THR A 183 -18.83 -14.92 -18.15
CA THR A 183 -18.66 -13.47 -18.29
C THR A 183 -19.55 -12.75 -17.29
N LEU A 184 -19.01 -11.72 -16.64
CA LEU A 184 -19.75 -10.94 -15.66
C LEU A 184 -21.04 -10.36 -16.29
N PRO A 185 -22.22 -10.62 -15.71
CA PRO A 185 -23.48 -10.01 -16.14
C PRO A 185 -23.39 -8.48 -16.21
N SER A 186 -24.11 -7.87 -17.16
CA SER A 186 -24.07 -6.40 -17.37
C SER A 186 -24.62 -5.59 -16.21
N ASP A 187 -25.39 -6.22 -15.32
CA ASP A 187 -25.91 -5.64 -14.09
C ASP A 187 -24.97 -5.82 -12.89
N LEU A 188 -23.74 -6.28 -13.09
CA LEU A 188 -22.73 -6.40 -12.05
C LEU A 188 -21.45 -5.65 -12.40
N LEU A 189 -20.83 -5.04 -11.38
CA LEU A 189 -19.44 -4.61 -11.43
C LEU A 189 -18.66 -5.26 -10.29
N VAL A 190 -17.40 -5.57 -10.53
CA VAL A 190 -16.50 -6.15 -9.54
C VAL A 190 -15.24 -5.29 -9.44
N ASN A 191 -14.79 -5.04 -8.22
CA ASN A 191 -13.50 -4.43 -7.96
C ASN A 191 -12.75 -5.21 -6.86
N VAL A 192 -11.43 -5.28 -6.99
CA VAL A 192 -10.53 -5.88 -6.01
C VAL A 192 -9.39 -4.92 -5.71
N TYR A 193 -9.15 -4.64 -4.43
CA TYR A 193 -8.14 -3.68 -4.01
C TYR A 193 -7.58 -4.02 -2.63
N ILE A 194 -6.45 -3.43 -2.29
CA ILE A 194 -5.85 -3.50 -0.95
C ILE A 194 -6.24 -2.27 -0.14
N ASN A 195 -6.64 -2.47 1.12
CA ASN A 195 -6.80 -1.40 2.09
C ASN A 195 -6.13 -1.79 3.41
N LEU A 196 -5.08 -1.08 3.79
CA LEU A 196 -4.17 -1.46 4.88
C LEU A 196 -3.55 -2.84 4.59
N ASN A 197 -3.83 -3.83 5.45
CA ASN A 197 -3.43 -5.22 5.33
C ASN A 197 -4.59 -6.11 4.84
N LYS A 198 -5.64 -5.55 4.24
CA LYS A 198 -6.82 -6.31 3.82
C LYS A 198 -6.94 -6.38 2.31
N LEU A 199 -7.26 -7.57 1.81
CA LEU A 199 -7.76 -7.77 0.45
C LEU A 199 -9.26 -7.59 0.44
N CYS A 200 -9.74 -6.58 -0.27
CA CYS A 200 -11.14 -6.25 -0.39
C CYS A 200 -11.67 -6.68 -1.76
N LEU A 201 -12.80 -7.41 -1.75
CA LEU A 201 -13.61 -7.69 -2.93
C LEU A 201 -14.93 -6.93 -2.79
N THR A 202 -15.25 -6.13 -3.79
CA THR A 202 -16.52 -5.41 -3.86
C THR A 202 -17.28 -5.82 -5.10
N VAL A 203 -18.56 -6.15 -4.93
CA VAL A 203 -19.51 -6.44 -6.00
C VAL A 203 -20.64 -5.41 -5.93
N TYR A 204 -20.83 -4.65 -7.01
CA TYR A 204 -21.93 -3.72 -7.19
C TYR A 204 -23.02 -4.37 -8.02
N GLN A 205 -24.26 -4.33 -7.55
CA GLN A 205 -25.43 -4.70 -8.35
C GLN A 205 -26.06 -3.46 -8.94
N LEU A 206 -26.29 -3.46 -10.23
CA LEU A 206 -26.79 -2.31 -10.98
C LEU A 206 -28.25 -2.50 -11.37
N HIS A 207 -28.91 -1.38 -11.58
CA HIS A 207 -30.24 -1.29 -12.15
C HIS A 207 -30.22 -0.27 -13.28
N ALA A 208 -30.69 -0.69 -14.46
CA ALA A 208 -30.87 0.22 -15.58
C ALA A 208 -32.08 1.14 -15.30
N LEU A 209 -31.83 2.44 -15.31
CA LEU A 209 -32.87 3.45 -15.20
C LEU A 209 -33.66 3.49 -16.50
N GLN A 210 -34.99 3.55 -16.37
CA GLN A 210 -35.86 3.73 -17.53
C GLN A 210 -35.63 5.13 -18.13
N PRO A 211 -35.71 5.29 -19.47
CA PRO A 211 -35.56 6.58 -20.13
C PRO A 211 -36.57 7.64 -19.64
N THR A 212 -37.75 7.19 -19.21
CA THR A 212 -38.84 8.00 -18.66
C THR A 212 -38.69 8.33 -17.18
N SER A 213 -37.60 7.88 -16.53
CA SER A 213 -37.36 8.12 -15.11
C SER A 213 -37.27 9.62 -14.82
N THR A 214 -38.08 10.09 -13.88
CA THR A 214 -38.05 11.47 -13.37
C THR A 214 -36.97 11.68 -12.31
N LYS A 215 -36.22 10.62 -11.93
CA LYS A 215 -35.12 10.75 -10.98
C LYS A 215 -34.09 11.75 -11.51
N ASN A 216 -33.73 12.72 -10.68
CA ASN A 216 -32.66 13.68 -10.98
C ASN A 216 -31.34 12.93 -11.15
N PHE A 217 -30.93 12.74 -12.41
CA PHE A 217 -29.70 12.03 -12.74
C PHE A 217 -28.48 12.91 -12.43
N ARG A 218 -27.64 12.46 -11.50
CA ARG A 218 -26.34 13.08 -11.19
C ARG A 218 -25.28 11.98 -11.15
N PRO A 219 -24.32 11.99 -12.08
CA PRO A 219 -23.21 11.03 -12.07
C PRO A 219 -22.43 11.11 -10.75
N ALA A 220 -22.17 9.96 -10.14
CA ALA A 220 -21.29 9.86 -8.98
C ALA A 220 -19.84 10.19 -9.38
N GLY A 221 -19.15 10.94 -8.53
CA GLY A 221 -17.71 11.21 -8.67
C GLY A 221 -16.86 10.00 -8.28
N GLY A 222 -15.53 10.18 -8.22
CA GLY A 222 -14.63 9.11 -7.79
C GLY A 222 -14.80 8.76 -6.31
N ALA A 223 -14.82 7.47 -5.99
CA ALA A 223 -14.89 6.97 -4.62
C ALA A 223 -14.12 5.66 -4.48
N VAL A 224 -13.69 5.31 -3.26
CA VAL A 224 -13.13 3.98 -2.97
C VAL A 224 -14.25 2.93 -2.95
N LEU A 225 -15.40 3.30 -2.38
CA LEU A 225 -16.60 2.49 -2.30
C LEU A 225 -17.80 3.37 -2.64
N HIS A 226 -18.56 3.01 -3.67
CA HIS A 226 -19.79 3.70 -4.02
C HIS A 226 -20.94 3.21 -3.15
N SER A 227 -21.87 4.11 -2.84
CA SER A 227 -23.08 3.78 -2.09
C SER A 227 -24.22 3.34 -3.02
N PRO A 228 -25.22 2.59 -2.52
CA PRO A 228 -26.50 2.44 -3.21
C PRO A 228 -27.10 3.80 -3.58
N GLY A 229 -27.72 3.89 -4.75
CA GLY A 229 -28.23 5.13 -5.35
C GLY A 229 -27.20 5.91 -6.17
N ALA A 230 -25.92 5.54 -6.14
CA ALA A 230 -24.91 6.13 -7.03
C ALA A 230 -25.28 5.86 -8.49
N MET A 231 -25.36 6.91 -9.29
CA MET A 231 -25.77 6.85 -10.70
C MET A 231 -24.58 7.11 -11.61
N PHE A 232 -24.57 6.52 -12.80
CA PHE A 232 -23.57 6.77 -13.83
C PHE A 232 -24.09 6.39 -15.22
N GLU A 233 -23.41 6.87 -16.26
CA GLU A 233 -23.68 6.47 -17.64
C GLU A 233 -22.61 5.49 -18.10
N TRP A 234 -23.04 4.43 -18.80
CA TRP A 234 -22.16 3.45 -19.42
C TRP A 234 -22.73 3.04 -20.77
N GLY A 235 -21.99 3.34 -21.85
CA GLY A 235 -22.53 3.26 -23.20
C GLY A 235 -23.74 4.18 -23.36
N SER A 236 -24.87 3.64 -23.82
CA SER A 236 -26.14 4.38 -23.95
C SER A 236 -27.06 4.25 -22.74
N GLN A 237 -26.64 3.55 -21.68
CA GLN A 237 -27.48 3.26 -20.52
C GLN A 237 -27.16 4.17 -19.34
N ARG A 238 -28.22 4.57 -18.62
CA ARG A 238 -28.13 5.15 -17.28
C ARG A 238 -28.32 4.05 -16.26
N LEU A 239 -27.34 3.88 -15.38
CA LEU A 239 -27.31 2.81 -14.40
C LEU A 239 -27.28 3.41 -12.99
N GLU A 240 -27.91 2.71 -12.05
CA GLU A 240 -27.93 3.04 -10.62
C GLU A 240 -27.41 1.84 -9.83
N VAL A 241 -26.53 2.07 -8.86
CA VAL A 241 -26.10 1.04 -7.92
C VAL A 241 -27.28 0.72 -6.99
N SER A 242 -27.84 -0.49 -7.10
CA SER A 242 -28.92 -0.96 -6.23
C SER A 242 -28.39 -1.53 -4.91
N HIS A 243 -27.31 -2.31 -4.96
CA HIS A 243 -26.71 -2.96 -3.80
C HIS A 243 -25.19 -2.97 -3.91
N VAL A 244 -24.54 -2.99 -2.75
CA VAL A 244 -23.08 -3.02 -2.63
C VAL A 244 -22.74 -4.13 -1.66
N HIS A 245 -22.01 -5.13 -2.14
CA HIS A 245 -21.52 -6.24 -1.32
C HIS A 245 -20.02 -6.12 -1.21
N LYS A 246 -19.51 -5.84 -0.01
CA LYS A 246 -18.07 -5.75 0.25
C LYS A 246 -17.70 -6.83 1.24
N VAL A 247 -16.74 -7.66 0.88
CA VAL A 247 -16.11 -8.64 1.76
C VAL A 247 -14.61 -8.43 1.76
N GLU A 248 -13.96 -8.71 2.89
CA GLU A 248 -12.54 -8.48 3.07
C GLU A 248 -11.92 -9.56 3.95
N CYS A 249 -10.62 -9.79 3.77
CA CYS A 249 -9.82 -10.68 4.60
C CYS A 249 -8.45 -10.07 4.86
N VAL A 250 -7.80 -10.48 5.94
CA VAL A 250 -6.46 -9.99 6.29
C VAL A 250 -5.41 -10.79 5.54
N ILE A 251 -4.43 -10.10 4.98
CA ILE A 251 -3.19 -10.65 4.44
C ILE A 251 -2.08 -10.43 5.50
N PRO A 252 -1.61 -11.49 6.19
CA PRO A 252 -0.66 -11.36 7.29
C PRO A 252 0.66 -10.70 6.88
N TRP A 253 1.25 -11.09 5.75
CA TRP A 253 2.55 -10.55 5.34
C TRP A 253 2.49 -9.08 4.92
N LEU A 254 1.32 -8.56 4.52
CA LEU A 254 1.12 -7.12 4.31
C LEU A 254 1.09 -6.37 5.65
N ASN A 255 0.55 -6.98 6.70
CA ASN A 255 0.62 -6.42 8.05
C ASN A 255 2.08 -6.30 8.50
N ASP A 256 2.87 -7.35 8.32
CA ASP A 256 4.29 -7.35 8.66
C ASP A 256 5.05 -6.27 7.90
N ALA A 257 4.80 -6.12 6.60
CA ALA A 257 5.37 -5.05 5.78
C ALA A 257 5.03 -3.65 6.34
N LEU A 258 3.77 -3.41 6.73
CA LEU A 258 3.36 -2.13 7.32
C LEU A 258 4.05 -1.86 8.68
N VAL A 259 4.29 -2.90 9.48
CA VAL A 259 5.06 -2.80 10.72
C VAL A 259 6.49 -2.42 10.42
N TYR A 260 7.16 -3.11 9.48
CA TYR A 260 8.53 -2.78 9.08
C TYR A 260 8.66 -1.35 8.54
N PHE A 261 7.68 -0.88 7.76
CA PHE A 261 7.66 0.52 7.30
C PHE A 261 7.59 1.49 8.47
N THR A 262 6.76 1.19 9.48
CA THR A 262 6.59 2.02 10.66
C THR A 262 7.87 2.10 11.49
N VAL A 263 8.50 0.95 11.77
CA VAL A 263 9.77 0.90 12.50
C VAL A 263 10.88 1.63 11.74
N SER A 264 10.96 1.43 10.42
CA SER A 264 11.96 2.11 9.58
C SER A 264 11.77 3.64 9.59
N LEU A 265 10.53 4.12 9.47
CA LEU A 265 10.22 5.55 9.56
C LEU A 265 10.60 6.13 10.92
N GLN A 266 10.36 5.39 12.01
CA GLN A 266 10.76 5.80 13.37
C GLN A 266 12.28 5.90 13.50
N LEU A 267 13.03 4.91 13.01
CA LEU A 267 14.50 4.94 13.03
C LEU A 267 15.06 6.12 12.23
N CYS A 268 14.52 6.39 11.04
CA CYS A 268 14.90 7.57 10.26
C CYS A 268 14.63 8.87 11.03
N GLN A 269 13.47 9.01 11.67
CA GLN A 269 13.12 10.20 12.43
C GLN A 269 14.03 10.38 13.66
N GLN A 270 14.31 9.30 14.39
CA GLN A 270 15.24 9.33 15.53
C GLN A 270 16.64 9.79 15.11
N LEU A 271 17.15 9.32 13.96
CA LEU A 271 18.44 9.78 13.44
C LEU A 271 18.40 11.26 13.06
N LYS A 272 17.32 11.72 12.40
CA LYS A 272 17.13 13.13 12.07
C LYS A 272 17.12 14.02 13.32
N ASP A 273 16.40 13.59 14.37
CA ASP A 273 16.31 14.33 15.62
C ASP A 273 17.69 14.43 16.31
N LYS A 274 18.46 13.32 16.35
CA LYS A 274 19.84 13.34 16.85
C LYS A 274 20.70 14.34 16.08
N ILE A 275 20.67 14.31 14.74
CA ILE A 275 21.45 15.24 13.90
C ILE A 275 21.01 16.70 14.11
N ALA A 276 19.71 16.96 14.25
CA ALA A 276 19.17 18.29 14.48
C ALA A 276 19.61 18.88 15.82
N VAL A 277 19.65 18.06 16.88
CA VAL A 277 20.17 18.47 18.19
C VAL A 277 21.61 18.96 18.06
N PHE A 278 22.51 18.16 17.46
CA PHE A 278 23.90 18.59 17.23
C PHE A 278 23.99 19.84 16.34
N SER A 279 23.20 19.92 15.26
CA SER A 279 23.20 21.08 14.35
C SER A 279 22.80 22.39 15.04
N SER A 280 21.89 22.32 16.02
CA SER A 280 21.43 23.49 16.78
C SER A 280 22.53 24.10 17.65
N TYR A 281 23.47 23.29 18.15
CA TYR A 281 24.63 23.78 18.91
C TYR A 281 25.55 24.63 18.03
N TRP A 282 25.63 24.33 16.73
CA TRP A 282 26.47 25.06 15.77
C TRP A 282 25.79 26.31 15.21
N SER A 283 24.48 26.26 14.92
CA SER A 283 23.74 27.41 14.37
C SER A 283 23.52 28.52 15.40
N SER A 284 23.56 28.19 16.69
CA SER A 284 23.37 29.17 17.77
C SER A 284 24.46 30.25 17.84
N ARG A 285 25.56 30.15 17.09
CA ARG A 285 26.64 31.15 17.08
C ARG A 285 27.37 31.23 15.71
N PRO A 286 27.08 32.24 14.86
CA PRO A 286 27.93 32.54 13.71
C PRO A 286 29.28 33.10 14.20
N PHE A 287 30.34 32.77 13.47
CA PHE A 287 31.74 33.17 13.70
C PHE A 287 31.91 34.68 13.96
#